data_AF-A0A9P7Z0M1-F1
#
_entry.id   AF-A0A9P7Z0M1-F1
#
_cell.length_a   1.000
_cell.length_b   1.000
_cell.length_c   1.000
_cell.angle_alpha   90.00
_cell.angle_beta   90.00
_cell.angle_gamma   90.00
#
_symmetry.space_group_name_H-M   'P 1'
#
loop_
_entity.id
_entity.type
_entity.pdbx_description
1 polymer ?
#
loop_
_entity_poly.entity_id
_entity_poly.type
_entity_poly.pdbx_seq_one_letter_code
_entity_poly.pdbx_strand_id
1 'polypeptide(L)'
;MMPYVEPEIENYWNTSLTTPTHHISSRLSRNIFQVVHMRMCLADNLPRTRQFSNHIMAVNAILWIPASKIAGDGIIARFEGKSFYFTFIPGKPTGKEFNV
;
A
#
# COMPACT_ATOMS: atom_id res chain seq x y z
N MET A 1 7.07 6.51 8.80
CA MET A 1 6.79 7.79 8.11
C MET A 1 7.25 7.62 6.67
N MET A 2 6.33 7.55 5.69
CA MET A 2 6.76 7.66 4.29
C MET A 2 7.22 9.11 4.10
N PRO A 3 8.47 9.38 3.70
CA PRO A 3 9.05 10.72 3.75
C PRO A 3 8.64 11.61 2.57
N TYR A 4 7.59 11.27 1.83
CA TYR A 4 7.21 11.92 0.57
C TYR A 4 5.80 12.47 0.65
N VAL A 5 5.69 13.78 0.39
CA VAL A 5 4.52 14.64 0.65
C VAL A 5 3.70 14.86 -0.64
N GLU A 6 4.15 14.32 -1.77
CA GLU A 6 3.46 14.52 -3.03
C GLU A 6 2.07 13.86 -3.00
N PRO A 7 1.01 14.59 -3.40
CA PRO A 7 -0.37 14.15 -3.21
C PRO A 7 -0.77 13.00 -4.13
N GLU A 8 -0.05 12.80 -5.24
CA GLU A 8 -0.34 11.78 -6.24
C GLU A 8 0.95 11.21 -6.81
N ILE A 9 0.92 9.93 -7.20
CA ILE A 9 2.07 9.18 -7.73
C ILE A 9 2.68 9.86 -8.96
N GLU A 10 1.87 10.54 -9.78
CA GLU A 10 2.32 11.20 -10.99
C GLU A 10 3.29 12.35 -10.70
N ASN A 11 3.13 12.99 -9.55
CA ASN A 11 3.95 14.11 -9.11
C ASN A 11 5.38 13.68 -8.76
N TYR A 12 5.65 12.38 -8.55
CA TYR A 12 7.00 11.88 -8.31
C TYR A 12 7.97 12.13 -9.49
N TRP A 13 7.44 12.27 -10.72
CA TRP A 13 8.24 12.58 -11.91
C TRP A 13 8.09 14.03 -12.38
N ASN A 14 7.38 14.88 -11.63
CA ASN A 14 7.24 16.29 -11.98
C ASN A 14 8.53 17.04 -11.60
N THR A 15 9.29 17.46 -12.63
CA THR A 15 10.57 18.15 -12.50
C THR A 15 10.47 19.66 -12.75
N SER A 16 9.24 20.20 -12.86
CA SER A 16 9.01 21.56 -13.33
C SER A 16 9.57 22.67 -12.44
N LEU A 17 9.90 22.40 -11.17
CA LEU A 17 10.40 23.45 -10.25
C LEU A 17 11.65 23.07 -9.44
N THR A 18 12.09 21.81 -9.42
CA THR A 18 13.36 21.33 -8.82
C THR A 18 13.72 19.93 -9.32
N THR A 19 14.95 19.48 -9.05
CA THR A 19 15.41 18.08 -9.18
C THR A 19 14.37 17.10 -8.64
N PRO A 20 14.22 15.90 -9.23
CA PRO A 20 13.19 14.94 -8.84
C PRO A 20 13.27 14.66 -7.33
N THR A 21 12.22 14.97 -6.58
CA THR A 21 12.20 14.82 -5.11
C THR A 21 12.16 13.36 -4.69
N HIS A 22 11.56 12.48 -5.50
CA HIS A 22 11.38 11.08 -5.13
C HIS A 22 12.54 10.19 -5.63
N HIS A 23 13.11 9.33 -4.77
CA HIS A 23 14.19 8.42 -5.18
C HIS A 23 13.80 7.43 -6.29
N ILE A 24 12.50 7.22 -6.51
CA ILE A 24 12.03 6.33 -7.58
C ILE A 24 12.27 6.94 -8.96
N SER A 25 12.13 8.25 -9.12
CA SER A 25 12.30 8.91 -10.42
C SER A 25 13.75 8.97 -10.88
N SER A 26 14.72 8.84 -9.95
CA SER A 26 16.13 8.65 -10.32
C SER A 26 16.48 7.21 -10.69
N ARG A 27 15.62 6.24 -10.38
CA ARG A 27 15.87 4.81 -10.62
C ARG A 27 15.06 4.26 -11.78
N LEU A 28 13.90 4.82 -12.05
CA LEU A 28 12.94 4.28 -13.00
C LEU A 28 12.17 5.42 -13.68
N SER A 29 12.01 5.33 -15.00
CA SER A 29 11.19 6.31 -15.73
C SER A 29 9.70 6.11 -15.41
N ARG A 30 8.90 7.18 -15.53
CA ARG A 30 7.45 7.14 -15.28
C ARG A 30 6.77 6.04 -16.10
N ASN A 31 7.15 5.89 -17.36
CA ASN A 31 6.56 4.91 -18.27
C ASN A 31 6.81 3.47 -17.80
N ILE A 32 8.06 3.15 -17.41
CA ILE A 32 8.38 1.83 -16.88
C ILE A 32 7.63 1.59 -15.57
N PHE A 33 7.51 2.63 -14.71
CA PHE A 33 6.80 2.51 -13.45
C PHE A 33 5.34 2.15 -13.68
N GLN A 34 4.67 2.86 -14.60
CA GLN A 34 3.27 2.60 -14.93
C GLN A 34 3.06 1.18 -15.45
N VAL A 35 3.94 0.69 -16.32
CA VAL A 35 3.85 -0.69 -16.84
C VAL A 35 4.00 -1.71 -15.73
N VAL A 36 4.99 -1.55 -14.85
CA VAL A 36 5.23 -2.46 -13.73
C VAL A 36 4.08 -2.41 -12.73
N HIS A 37 3.64 -1.22 -12.34
CA HIS A 37 2.53 -1.00 -11.41
C HIS A 37 1.23 -1.65 -11.89
N MET A 38 0.88 -1.46 -13.16
CA MET A 38 -0.33 -2.03 -13.77
C MET A 38 -0.28 -3.56 -13.91
N ARG A 39 0.91 -4.14 -14.07
CA ARG A 39 1.11 -5.57 -14.29
C ARG A 39 1.53 -6.32 -13.03
N MET A 40 1.71 -5.61 -11.92
CA MET A 40 2.14 -6.22 -10.67
C MET A 40 1.10 -7.24 -10.23
N CYS A 41 1.54 -8.50 -10.13
CA CYS A 41 0.72 -9.59 -9.67
C CYS A 41 1.48 -10.39 -8.62
N LEU A 42 0.86 -10.59 -7.46
CA LEU A 42 1.48 -11.27 -6.32
C LEU A 42 1.35 -12.80 -6.39
N ALA A 43 0.53 -13.34 -7.29
CA ALA A 43 0.43 -14.78 -7.53
C ALA A 43 -0.31 -15.06 -8.86
N ASP A 44 -0.11 -16.26 -9.41
CA ASP A 44 -0.62 -16.62 -10.74
C ASP A 44 -2.14 -16.93 -10.78
N ASN A 45 -2.82 -17.25 -9.67
CA ASN A 45 -4.26 -17.57 -9.59
C ASN A 45 -4.93 -17.14 -8.25
N LEU A 46 -6.17 -16.61 -8.29
CA LEU A 46 -6.97 -16.07 -7.14
C LEU A 46 -7.28 -17.11 -6.03
N PRO A 47 -7.41 -16.72 -4.73
CA PRO A 47 -7.31 -15.38 -4.16
C PRO A 47 -5.88 -15.08 -3.65
N ARG A 48 -5.21 -14.15 -4.35
CA ARG A 48 -3.74 -13.97 -4.44
C ARG A 48 -3.07 -13.21 -3.28
N THR A 49 -3.84 -12.61 -2.36
CA THR A 49 -3.27 -11.76 -1.29
C THR A 49 -3.09 -12.47 0.04
N ARG A 50 -3.83 -13.55 0.30
CA ARG A 50 -3.78 -14.26 1.60
C ARG A 50 -2.43 -14.94 1.85
N GLN A 51 -1.86 -15.60 0.84
CA GLN A 51 -0.56 -16.26 0.98
C GLN A 51 0.55 -15.26 1.29
N PHE A 52 0.57 -14.13 0.56
CA PHE A 52 1.52 -13.05 0.81
C PHE A 52 1.31 -12.41 2.19
N SER A 53 0.06 -12.16 2.59
CA SER A 53 -0.27 -11.66 3.94
C SER A 53 0.20 -12.61 5.04
N ASN A 54 -0.06 -13.91 4.89
CA ASN A 54 0.38 -14.93 5.85
C ASN A 54 1.90 -14.98 5.94
N HIS A 55 2.59 -14.88 4.81
CA HIS A 55 4.06 -14.84 4.78
C HIS A 55 4.59 -13.60 5.55
N ILE A 56 4.03 -12.41 5.32
CA ILE A 56 4.41 -11.19 6.06
C ILE A 56 4.16 -11.38 7.56
N MET A 57 2.99 -11.89 7.95
CA MET A 57 2.69 -12.13 9.37
C MET A 57 3.66 -13.12 10.01
N ALA A 58 4.00 -14.21 9.32
CA ALA A 58 4.95 -15.20 9.80
C ALA A 58 6.35 -14.62 9.97
N VAL A 59 6.83 -13.84 8.99
CA VAL A 59 8.12 -13.17 9.07
C VAL A 59 8.14 -12.14 10.22
N ASN A 60 7.09 -11.34 10.38
CA ASN A 60 7.00 -10.36 11.47
C ASN A 60 7.05 -11.04 12.85
N ALA A 61 6.39 -12.19 13.02
CA ALA A 61 6.41 -12.95 14.26
C ALA A 61 7.80 -13.54 14.59
N ILE A 62 8.63 -13.81 13.58
CA ILE A 62 10.02 -14.25 13.78
C ILE A 62 10.92 -13.08 14.14
N LEU A 63 10.73 -11.93 13.48
CA LEU A 63 11.62 -10.77 13.63
C LEU A 63 11.43 -10.04 14.95
N TRP A 64 10.26 -10.14 15.58
CA TRP A 64 9.97 -9.38 16.79
C TRP A 64 9.09 -10.16 17.77
N ILE A 65 9.55 -10.23 19.02
CA ILE A 65 8.82 -10.84 20.13
C ILE A 65 8.11 -9.72 20.91
N PRO A 66 6.77 -9.74 21.02
CA PRO A 66 6.06 -8.75 21.79
C PRO A 66 6.37 -8.82 23.28
N ALA A 67 6.34 -7.66 23.93
CA ALA A 67 6.33 -7.56 25.38
C ALA A 67 4.95 -8.00 25.96
N SER A 68 4.85 -8.05 27.29
CA SER A 68 3.66 -8.56 27.99
C SER A 68 2.36 -7.76 27.79
N LYS A 69 2.41 -6.58 27.17
CA LYS A 69 1.25 -5.73 26.88
C LYS A 69 1.17 -5.49 25.38
N ILE A 70 0.07 -5.92 24.78
CA ILE A 70 -0.23 -5.77 23.35
C ILE A 70 -1.58 -5.06 23.24
N ALA A 71 -1.66 -4.07 22.36
CA ALA A 71 -2.91 -3.44 21.97
C ALA A 71 -3.32 -3.93 20.58
N GLY A 72 -4.59 -4.26 20.40
CA GLY A 72 -5.18 -4.58 19.10
C GLY A 72 -6.18 -3.50 18.71
N ASP A 73 -6.02 -2.96 17.51
CA ASP A 73 -6.97 -2.05 16.88
C ASP A 73 -7.08 -2.40 15.39
N GLY A 74 -8.20 -2.06 14.77
CA GLY A 74 -8.42 -2.27 13.34
C GLY A 74 -7.76 -1.18 12.52
N ILE A 75 -7.12 -1.55 11.41
CA ILE A 75 -6.59 -0.58 10.45
C ILE A 75 -7.49 -0.58 9.24
N ILE A 76 -7.72 0.62 8.69
CA ILE A 76 -8.56 0.79 7.54
C ILE A 76 -7.74 1.28 6.36
N ALA A 77 -7.87 0.57 5.23
CA ALA A 77 -7.31 0.97 3.95
C ALA A 77 -8.42 1.52 3.03
N ARG A 78 -8.26 2.77 2.56
CA ARG A 78 -9.16 3.38 1.57
C ARG A 78 -9.05 2.63 0.24
N PHE A 79 -10.19 2.32 -0.37
CA PHE A 79 -10.23 1.77 -1.72
C PHE A 79 -11.49 2.24 -2.46
N GLU A 80 -11.34 2.68 -3.71
CA GLU A 80 -12.45 3.22 -4.50
C GLU A 80 -12.84 2.36 -5.71
N GLY A 81 -12.21 1.20 -5.87
CA GLY A 81 -12.54 0.25 -6.92
C GLY A 81 -13.68 -0.72 -6.57
N LYS A 82 -13.99 -1.63 -7.49
CA LYS A 82 -14.93 -2.73 -7.24
C LYS A 82 -14.24 -3.83 -6.44
N SER A 83 -14.80 -4.20 -5.30
CA SER A 83 -14.34 -5.32 -4.48
C SER A 83 -15.52 -6.02 -3.82
N PHE A 84 -15.41 -7.34 -3.65
CA PHE A 84 -16.40 -8.16 -2.94
C PHE A 84 -16.30 -8.03 -1.41
N TYR A 85 -15.19 -7.51 -0.88
CA TYR A 85 -14.90 -7.44 0.57
C TYR A 85 -14.97 -6.02 1.13
N PHE A 86 -15.73 -5.16 0.46
CA PHE A 86 -15.83 -3.76 0.79
C PHE A 86 -16.88 -3.51 1.88
N THR A 87 -16.54 -2.69 2.88
CA THR A 87 -17.48 -2.30 3.95
C THR A 87 -17.56 -0.78 4.03
N PHE A 88 -18.78 -0.25 4.09
CA PHE A 88 -18.99 1.17 4.43
C PHE A 88 -18.93 1.30 5.95
N ILE A 89 -18.00 2.10 6.48
CA ILE A 89 -17.84 2.32 7.92
C ILE A 89 -18.25 3.77 8.24
N PRO A 90 -19.43 4.00 8.84
CA PRO A 90 -19.88 5.34 9.22
C PRO A 90 -18.93 6.00 10.23
N GLY A 91 -18.68 7.29 10.07
CA GLY A 91 -17.84 8.07 10.99
C GLY A 91 -16.33 7.93 10.77
N LYS A 92 -15.90 7.14 9.78
CA LYS A 92 -14.49 7.09 9.33
C LYS A 92 -14.24 8.08 8.18
N PRO A 93 -13.02 8.63 8.05
CA PRO A 93 -12.74 9.75 7.14
C PRO A 93 -13.03 9.48 5.65
N THR A 94 -13.04 8.21 5.24
CA THR A 94 -13.05 7.84 3.82
C THR A 94 -14.28 7.02 3.41
N GLY A 95 -15.05 6.48 4.36
CA GLY A 95 -16.36 5.83 4.19
C GLY A 95 -16.36 4.56 3.32
N LYS A 96 -15.34 4.33 2.50
CA LYS A 96 -15.24 3.30 1.47
C LYS A 96 -13.97 2.45 1.66
N GLU A 97 -14.09 1.35 2.38
CA GLU A 97 -12.96 0.89 3.20
C GLU A 97 -12.85 -0.65 3.30
N PHE A 98 -11.61 -1.15 3.42
CA PHE A 98 -11.31 -2.50 3.89
C PHE A 98 -10.96 -2.48 5.37
N ASN A 99 -11.57 -3.38 6.15
CA ASN A 99 -11.21 -3.60 7.54
C ASN A 99 -10.11 -4.67 7.63
N VAL A 100 -8.98 -4.35 8.26
CA VAL A 100 -7.80 -5.22 8.41
C VAL A 100 -7.56 -5.50 9.89
#